data_AF-A0A3M2SKR2-F1
#
_entry.id   AF-A0A3M2SKR2-F1
#
_cell.length_a   1.000
_cell.length_b   1.000
_cell.length_c   1.000
_cell.angle_alpha   90.00
_cell.angle_beta   90.00
_cell.angle_gamma   90.00
#
_symmetry.space_group_name_H-M   'P 1'
#
loop_
_entity.id
_entity.type
_entity.pdbx_description
1 polymer ?
#
loop_
_entity_poly.entity_id
_entity_poly.type
_entity_poly.pdbx_seq_one_letter_code
_entity_poly.pdbx_strand_id
1 'polypeptide(L)'
;MNHTMRHDATKTSDISRASGIFPHDPRKLDRVSNLLTSLISNSDEEEHEHARLKVSIGIALFKYVMKYGPGNSRHFNRDRLVTSGRGCSRKNNLCVIYDGTNEATSPELDVSKLKTLGWNEIGLLNDKDLTITALCIALNAARRSSTPTFVNIQPPDNYMPHKLPFLTHGNTSFRHLLELYDFFQDVSKRSEMYETDWLVKVKAYRELHPALAKEFWDHVAGKNVKPPEHQHYPTTAAGPITPPLSPLPSELRSRRGKHSSLRRGKPPQRPDRRPVTGGTKPETLHIRPGDAEEAAGAFLVSIRSTELPTTISLPQNDAISFPGHSSRLGVTHGAYVFSNCHDQDFDLTLITAGVGIHYAIGTRDFLLSKYRLQARIVSCPCLKLFQLQTEEYKRSVLVPQSGKPTVAIDFGNSQEWEPYADALVSLEEGDEGEMGNNQPDKIGPRVKDFVKEFKQRQAR
;
A
#
# COMPACT_ATOMS: atom_id res chain seq x y z
N MET A 1 -44.31 13.59 -9.47
CA MET A 1 -45.10 13.65 -8.23
C MET A 1 -44.17 13.41 -7.07
N ASN A 2 -43.80 14.47 -6.36
CA ASN A 2 -42.89 14.43 -5.22
C ASN A 2 -43.65 13.88 -4.00
N HIS A 3 -43.31 12.67 -3.55
CA HIS A 3 -43.75 12.19 -2.24
C HIS A 3 -42.71 12.57 -1.20
N THR A 4 -42.87 13.75 -0.61
CA THR A 4 -42.19 14.15 0.61
C THR A 4 -42.86 13.40 1.77
N MET A 5 -42.25 12.34 2.29
CA MET A 5 -42.74 11.70 3.51
C MET A 5 -42.37 12.58 4.71
N ARG A 6 -43.36 13.27 5.28
CA ARG A 6 -43.26 13.86 6.63
C ARG A 6 -43.42 12.73 7.64
N HIS A 7 -42.36 12.43 8.40
CA HIS A 7 -42.39 11.45 9.47
C HIS A 7 -42.81 12.09 10.80
N ASP A 8 -43.82 11.51 11.43
CA ASP A 8 -44.38 11.90 12.72
C ASP A 8 -43.81 10.95 13.79
N ALA A 9 -43.15 11.48 14.83
CA ALA A 9 -42.32 10.72 15.78
C ALA A 9 -43.11 9.70 16.65
N THR A 10 -44.42 9.83 16.71
CA THR A 10 -45.31 8.86 17.37
C THR A 10 -45.62 7.64 16.50
N LYS A 11 -45.46 7.74 15.17
CA LYS A 11 -45.64 6.61 14.24
C LYS A 11 -44.38 5.76 14.09
N THR A 12 -43.20 6.31 14.32
CA THR A 12 -41.91 5.57 14.21
C THR A 12 -41.73 4.52 15.31
N SER A 13 -42.24 4.77 16.52
CA SER A 13 -42.26 3.77 17.60
C SER A 13 -43.18 2.58 17.25
N ASP A 14 -44.34 2.83 16.65
CA ASP A 14 -45.27 1.77 16.20
C ASP A 14 -44.76 1.03 14.96
N ILE A 15 -44.10 1.71 14.03
CA ILE A 15 -43.44 1.08 12.86
C ILE A 15 -42.25 0.21 13.28
N SER A 16 -41.51 0.60 14.33
CA SER A 16 -40.41 -0.20 14.88
C SER A 16 -40.88 -1.53 15.47
N ARG A 17 -42.09 -1.56 16.06
CA ARG A 17 -42.75 -2.77 16.58
C ARG A 17 -43.36 -3.62 15.46
N ALA A 18 -43.97 -3.00 14.45
CA ALA A 18 -44.65 -3.70 13.36
C ALA A 18 -43.70 -4.32 12.32
N SER A 19 -42.47 -3.83 12.21
CA SER A 19 -41.50 -4.26 11.18
C SER A 19 -40.53 -5.36 11.64
N GLY A 20 -40.50 -5.71 12.94
CA GLY A 20 -39.62 -6.76 13.47
C GLY A 20 -38.12 -6.46 13.37
N ILE A 21 -37.73 -5.21 13.12
CA ILE A 21 -36.35 -4.83 12.77
C ILE A 21 -35.42 -4.84 14.00
N PHE A 22 -35.94 -4.62 15.20
CA PHE A 22 -35.14 -4.51 16.43
C PHE A 22 -35.63 -5.47 17.52
N PRO A 23 -34.80 -6.43 17.95
CA PRO A 23 -35.17 -7.38 19.00
C PRO A 23 -34.97 -6.83 20.43
N HIS A 24 -34.47 -5.60 20.60
CA HIS A 24 -34.08 -5.03 21.89
C HIS A 24 -35.05 -3.97 22.40
N ASP A 25 -35.22 -3.91 23.72
CA ASP A 25 -35.96 -2.82 24.40
C ASP A 25 -35.32 -1.46 24.06
N PRO A 26 -36.09 -0.48 23.54
CA PRO A 26 -35.60 0.88 23.27
C PRO A 26 -34.84 1.50 24.45
N ARG A 27 -35.27 1.21 25.68
CA ARG A 27 -34.60 1.72 26.89
C ARG A 27 -33.19 1.17 27.07
N LYS A 28 -32.94 -0.08 26.63
CA LYS A 28 -31.61 -0.70 26.68
C LYS A 28 -30.69 -0.08 25.63
N LEU A 29 -31.22 0.19 24.43
CA LEU A 29 -30.49 0.88 23.37
C LEU A 29 -30.04 2.28 23.80
N ASP A 30 -30.93 3.06 24.43
CA ASP A 30 -30.61 4.40 24.93
C ASP A 30 -29.52 4.37 25.99
N ARG A 31 -29.62 3.44 26.97
CA ARG A 31 -28.59 3.28 28.01
C ARG A 31 -27.22 2.91 27.42
N VAL A 32 -27.18 1.95 26.50
CA VAL A 32 -25.95 1.53 25.84
C VAL A 32 -25.36 2.66 24.99
N SER A 33 -26.20 3.39 24.26
CA SER A 33 -25.78 4.54 23.46
C SER A 33 -25.17 5.63 24.33
N ASN A 34 -25.82 5.98 25.45
CA ASN A 34 -25.32 6.99 26.39
C ASN A 34 -24.01 6.54 27.05
N LEU A 35 -23.90 5.27 27.42
CA LEU A 35 -22.66 4.71 27.97
C LEU A 35 -21.51 4.82 26.97
N LEU A 36 -21.70 4.36 25.73
CA LEU A 36 -20.67 4.44 24.69
C LEU A 36 -20.30 5.89 24.35
N THR A 37 -21.28 6.79 24.35
CA THR A 37 -21.04 8.22 24.09
C THR A 37 -20.20 8.83 25.20
N SER A 38 -20.50 8.51 26.47
CA SER A 38 -19.70 8.95 27.61
C SER A 38 -18.27 8.42 27.57
N LEU A 39 -18.05 7.18 27.11
CA LEU A 39 -16.72 6.58 26.98
C LEU A 39 -15.87 7.25 25.89
N ILE A 40 -16.49 7.84 24.87
CA ILE A 40 -15.79 8.45 23.73
C ILE A 40 -15.57 9.96 23.91
N SER A 41 -16.40 10.64 24.71
CA SER A 41 -16.34 12.10 24.89
C SER A 41 -15.29 12.50 25.95
N ASN A 42 -14.37 13.43 25.66
CA ASN A 42 -13.34 13.89 26.60
C ASN A 42 -13.70 15.20 27.31
N SER A 43 -14.92 15.27 27.86
CA SER A 43 -15.42 16.35 28.74
C SER A 43 -15.96 17.63 28.05
N ASP A 44 -15.79 17.81 26.74
CA ASP A 44 -16.32 18.95 25.99
C ASP A 44 -17.68 18.65 25.33
N GLU A 45 -18.60 19.63 25.32
CA GLU A 45 -19.98 19.47 24.79
C GLU A 45 -20.01 19.25 23.26
N GLU A 46 -19.15 19.93 22.49
CA GLU A 46 -19.07 19.74 21.04
C GLU A 46 -18.53 18.34 20.68
N GLU A 47 -17.57 17.83 21.44
CA GLU A 47 -17.07 16.46 21.27
C GLU A 47 -18.14 15.41 21.57
N HIS A 48 -19.09 15.73 22.47
CA HIS A 48 -20.15 14.81 22.88
C HIS A 48 -21.12 14.49 21.74
N GLU A 49 -21.49 15.48 20.92
CA GLU A 49 -22.40 15.28 19.80
C GLU A 49 -21.73 14.51 18.65
N HIS A 50 -20.46 14.82 18.36
CA HIS A 50 -19.66 14.02 17.42
C HIS A 50 -19.50 12.58 17.92
N ALA A 51 -19.31 12.39 19.23
CA ALA A 51 -19.26 11.07 19.84
C ALA A 51 -20.61 10.34 19.69
N ARG A 52 -21.73 11.01 19.95
CA ARG A 52 -23.09 10.43 19.86
C ARG A 52 -23.41 9.96 18.45
N LEU A 53 -23.05 10.74 17.44
CA LEU A 53 -23.21 10.35 16.04
C LEU A 53 -22.32 9.14 15.69
N LYS A 54 -21.04 9.15 16.07
CA LYS A 54 -20.13 8.02 15.87
C LYS A 54 -20.64 6.74 16.55
N VAL A 55 -21.21 6.85 17.75
CA VAL A 55 -21.84 5.74 18.48
C VAL A 55 -23.06 5.22 17.73
N SER A 56 -23.93 6.11 17.26
CA SER A 56 -25.13 5.72 16.52
C SER A 56 -24.78 4.99 15.22
N ILE A 57 -23.78 5.49 14.48
CA ILE A 57 -23.21 4.83 13.29
C ILE A 57 -22.59 3.49 13.68
N GLY A 58 -21.79 3.45 14.75
CA GLY A 58 -21.13 2.24 15.24
C GLY A 58 -22.12 1.15 15.62
N ILE A 59 -23.17 1.49 16.37
CA ILE A 59 -24.24 0.54 16.71
C ILE A 59 -24.96 0.10 15.44
N ALA A 60 -25.40 1.00 14.56
CA ALA A 60 -26.06 0.61 13.32
C ALA A 60 -25.23 -0.40 12.50
N LEU A 61 -23.93 -0.12 12.34
CA LEU A 61 -22.99 -0.97 11.61
C LEU A 61 -22.74 -2.29 12.33
N PHE A 62 -22.13 -2.27 13.52
CA PHE A 62 -21.64 -3.47 14.19
C PHE A 62 -22.75 -4.30 14.83
N LYS A 63 -23.82 -3.67 15.28
CA LYS A 63 -24.93 -4.40 15.91
C LYS A 63 -25.87 -4.99 14.86
N TYR A 64 -26.26 -4.20 13.86
CA TYR A 64 -27.44 -4.55 13.06
C TYR A 64 -27.11 -4.91 11.60
N VAL A 65 -26.18 -4.20 10.98
CA VAL A 65 -26.01 -4.27 9.52
C VAL A 65 -24.86 -5.19 9.11
N MET A 66 -23.67 -5.05 9.67
CA MET A 66 -22.45 -5.72 9.20
C MET A 66 -22.47 -7.23 9.46
N LYS A 67 -22.01 -7.99 8.46
CA LYS A 67 -21.71 -9.42 8.57
C LYS A 67 -20.21 -9.59 8.81
N TYR A 68 -19.80 -9.75 10.05
CA TYR A 68 -18.39 -9.93 10.42
C TYR A 68 -18.27 -10.94 11.56
N GLY A 69 -17.11 -11.55 11.77
CA GLY A 69 -16.86 -12.48 12.86
C GLY A 69 -15.90 -11.92 13.89
N PRO A 70 -16.34 -11.59 15.13
CA PRO A 70 -15.44 -11.16 16.20
C PRO A 70 -14.34 -12.18 16.51
N GLY A 71 -14.68 -13.48 16.48
CA GLY A 71 -13.74 -14.59 16.69
C GLY A 71 -12.91 -14.97 15.45
N ASN A 72 -13.31 -14.52 14.25
CA ASN A 72 -12.61 -14.81 13.00
C ASN A 72 -12.52 -13.53 12.12
N SER A 73 -11.60 -12.64 12.48
CA SER A 73 -11.35 -11.39 11.76
C SER A 73 -10.83 -11.60 10.33
N ARG A 74 -10.34 -12.80 9.99
CA ARG A 74 -9.81 -13.16 8.67
C ARG A 74 -10.85 -13.78 7.74
N HIS A 75 -12.08 -14.01 8.20
CA HIS A 75 -13.18 -14.55 7.39
C HIS A 75 -13.27 -13.81 6.03
N PHE A 76 -13.19 -14.56 4.92
CA PHE A 76 -13.01 -13.99 3.58
C PHE A 76 -14.25 -13.21 3.10
N ASN A 77 -15.46 -13.63 3.47
CA ASN A 77 -16.70 -13.01 2.97
C ASN A 77 -17.31 -11.98 3.95
N ARG A 78 -16.51 -11.45 4.88
CA ARG A 78 -16.97 -10.44 5.86
C ARG A 78 -17.25 -9.09 5.20
N ASP A 79 -18.09 -8.28 5.82
CA ASP A 79 -18.17 -6.85 5.54
C ASP A 79 -16.90 -6.15 6.07
N ARG A 80 -16.39 -5.18 5.31
CA ARG A 80 -15.17 -4.44 5.65
C ARG A 80 -15.53 -3.03 6.07
N LEU A 81 -14.93 -2.58 7.17
CA LEU A 81 -14.97 -1.19 7.59
C LEU A 81 -13.60 -0.56 7.33
N VAL A 82 -13.59 0.61 6.70
CA VAL A 82 -12.40 1.43 6.52
C VAL A 82 -12.71 2.81 7.09
N THR A 83 -12.02 3.18 8.17
CA THR A 83 -12.09 4.53 8.71
C THR A 83 -11.14 5.41 7.92
N SER A 84 -11.67 6.17 6.97
CA SER A 84 -10.87 7.04 6.12
C SER A 84 -10.52 8.34 6.86
N GLY A 85 -9.23 8.60 7.06
CA GLY A 85 -8.76 9.97 7.13
C GLY A 85 -8.74 10.53 5.70
N ARG A 86 -9.69 11.42 5.37
CA ARG A 86 -9.88 12.07 4.06
C ARG A 86 -9.43 11.23 2.85
N GLY A 87 -10.33 10.41 2.30
CA GLY A 87 -10.08 9.68 1.05
C GLY A 87 -11.26 8.80 0.65
N CYS A 88 -11.68 8.87 -0.61
CA CYS A 88 -12.83 8.12 -1.15
C CYS A 88 -12.32 6.98 -2.05
N SER A 89 -12.80 5.75 -1.81
CA SER A 89 -12.61 4.62 -2.74
C SER A 89 -13.82 4.51 -3.68
N ARG A 90 -13.71 3.76 -4.79
CA ARG A 90 -14.82 3.54 -5.73
C ARG A 90 -15.03 2.04 -5.94
N LYS A 91 -16.16 1.49 -5.50
CA LYS A 91 -16.62 0.10 -5.77
C LYS A 91 -18.15 0.03 -5.78
N ASN A 92 -18.75 -0.90 -6.51
CA ASN A 92 -20.21 -0.98 -6.65
C ASN A 92 -20.95 -1.46 -5.40
N ASN A 93 -20.27 -2.16 -4.48
CA ASN A 93 -20.77 -2.52 -3.13
C ASN A 93 -20.20 -1.58 -2.05
N LEU A 94 -19.90 -0.33 -2.42
CA LEU A 94 -19.36 0.66 -1.50
C LEU A 94 -20.48 1.52 -0.94
N CYS A 95 -20.55 1.57 0.38
CA CYS A 95 -21.32 2.57 1.11
C CYS A 95 -20.33 3.53 1.78
N VAL A 96 -20.40 4.81 1.45
CA VAL A 96 -19.64 5.86 2.15
C VAL A 96 -20.61 6.59 3.07
N ILE A 97 -20.30 6.61 4.37
CA ILE A 97 -21.02 7.41 5.35
C ILE A 97 -20.25 8.70 5.52
N TYR A 98 -20.88 9.82 5.21
CA TYR A 98 -20.29 11.14 5.39
C TYR A 98 -20.90 11.82 6.59
N ASP A 99 -20.00 12.20 7.50
CA ASP A 99 -20.31 13.00 8.67
C ASP A 99 -20.16 14.48 8.29
N GLY A 100 -21.29 15.16 8.08
CA GLY A 100 -21.36 16.57 7.72
C GLY A 100 -21.21 17.53 8.93
N THR A 101 -21.01 17.02 10.14
CA THR A 101 -20.93 17.83 11.38
C THR A 101 -19.64 18.66 11.53
N ASN A 102 -18.68 18.52 10.60
CA ASN A 102 -17.35 19.13 10.70
C ASN A 102 -17.19 20.27 9.67
N GLU A 103 -17.90 21.37 9.89
CA GLU A 103 -17.94 22.54 8.98
C GLU A 103 -16.66 23.39 9.00
N ALA A 104 -15.70 23.16 9.91
CA ALA A 104 -14.69 24.18 10.18
C ALA A 104 -13.65 24.44 9.06
N THR A 105 -13.46 23.57 8.05
CA THR A 105 -12.31 23.73 7.12
C THR A 105 -12.44 23.17 5.70
N SER A 106 -13.61 22.73 5.23
CA SER A 106 -13.73 22.11 3.90
C SER A 106 -14.76 22.83 3.04
N PRO A 107 -14.52 23.02 1.73
CA PRO A 107 -15.60 23.43 0.83
C PRO A 107 -16.71 22.38 0.95
N GLU A 108 -17.97 22.85 1.04
CA GLU A 108 -19.15 21.98 1.03
C GLU A 108 -18.95 20.86 0.02
N LEU A 109 -19.11 19.61 0.48
CA LEU A 109 -18.97 18.48 -0.40
C LEU A 109 -20.02 18.61 -1.51
N ASP A 110 -19.56 18.79 -2.74
CA ASP A 110 -20.44 18.94 -3.89
C ASP A 110 -21.03 17.57 -4.28
N VAL A 111 -22.15 17.24 -3.65
CA VAL A 111 -22.87 15.97 -3.87
C VAL A 111 -23.35 15.83 -5.32
N SER A 112 -23.51 16.94 -6.04
CA SER A 112 -23.88 16.91 -7.47
C SER A 112 -22.82 16.21 -8.31
N LYS A 113 -21.53 16.35 -7.96
CA LYS A 113 -20.42 15.63 -8.62
C LYS A 113 -20.47 14.13 -8.37
N LEU A 114 -20.92 13.68 -7.21
CA LEU A 114 -21.07 12.24 -6.95
C LEU A 114 -22.20 11.65 -7.79
N LYS A 115 -23.31 12.38 -7.95
CA LYS A 115 -24.42 11.99 -8.83
C LYS A 115 -24.00 11.90 -10.30
N THR A 116 -23.24 12.87 -10.81
CA THR A 116 -22.72 12.80 -12.19
C THR A 116 -21.76 11.63 -12.38
N LEU A 117 -21.05 11.23 -11.32
CA LEU A 117 -20.23 10.03 -11.29
C LEU A 117 -21.03 8.73 -11.11
N GLY A 118 -22.37 8.78 -11.05
CA GLY A 118 -23.25 7.61 -10.96
C GLY A 118 -23.46 7.07 -9.54
N TRP A 119 -23.19 7.87 -8.51
CA TRP A 119 -23.46 7.48 -7.12
C TRP A 119 -24.93 7.69 -6.76
N ASN A 120 -25.47 6.77 -5.98
CA ASN A 120 -26.73 6.97 -5.29
C ASN A 120 -26.50 7.84 -4.04
N GLU A 121 -27.42 8.73 -3.72
CA GLU A 121 -27.38 9.56 -2.51
C GLU A 121 -28.57 9.18 -1.62
N ILE A 122 -28.28 8.89 -0.35
CA ILE A 122 -29.29 8.77 0.70
C ILE A 122 -29.02 9.89 1.71
N GLY A 123 -29.83 10.94 1.67
CA GLY A 123 -29.75 12.04 2.62
C GLY A 123 -30.51 11.71 3.91
N LEU A 124 -29.80 11.75 5.04
CA LEU A 124 -30.37 11.80 6.38
C LEU A 124 -30.28 13.25 6.85
N LEU A 125 -31.14 14.09 6.27
CA LEU A 125 -31.19 15.53 6.48
C LEU A 125 -32.26 15.87 7.53
N ASN A 126 -31.93 16.72 8.51
CA ASN A 126 -32.88 17.26 9.50
C ASN A 126 -33.61 16.21 10.36
N ASP A 127 -33.06 14.99 10.48
CA ASP A 127 -33.58 14.00 11.42
C ASP A 127 -33.10 14.36 12.82
N LYS A 128 -33.97 15.01 13.62
CA LYS A 128 -33.65 15.47 14.97
C LYS A 128 -33.17 14.33 15.89
N ASP A 129 -33.53 13.09 15.57
CA ASP A 129 -33.24 11.95 16.43
C ASP A 129 -32.09 11.09 15.89
N LEU A 130 -31.59 11.34 14.67
CA LEU A 130 -30.51 10.58 14.01
C LEU A 130 -30.58 9.07 14.33
N THR A 131 -31.80 8.52 14.25
CA THR A 131 -32.09 7.28 14.95
C THR A 131 -31.32 6.14 14.29
N ILE A 132 -30.77 5.24 15.11
CA ILE A 132 -30.10 4.00 14.65
C ILE A 132 -30.97 3.25 13.63
N THR A 133 -32.29 3.34 13.74
CA THR A 133 -33.27 2.86 12.76
C THR A 133 -33.12 3.46 11.37
N ALA A 134 -33.06 4.79 11.25
CA ALA A 134 -32.90 5.48 9.97
C ALA A 134 -31.56 5.10 9.32
N LEU A 135 -30.49 5.02 10.12
CA LEU A 135 -29.18 4.53 9.68
C LEU A 135 -29.26 3.09 9.16
N CYS A 136 -29.90 2.18 9.89
CA CYS A 136 -30.10 0.80 9.47
C CYS A 136 -30.89 0.70 8.15
N ILE A 137 -31.93 1.52 7.97
CA ILE A 137 -32.71 1.56 6.73
C ILE A 137 -31.84 2.06 5.57
N ALA A 138 -31.12 3.16 5.76
CA ALA A 138 -30.23 3.74 4.77
C ALA A 138 -29.13 2.75 4.36
N LEU A 139 -28.47 2.11 5.32
CA LEU A 139 -27.40 1.14 5.06
C LEU A 139 -27.92 -0.13 4.36
N ASN A 140 -29.12 -0.61 4.70
CA ASN A 140 -29.72 -1.73 4.01
C ASN A 140 -30.22 -1.37 2.60
N ALA A 141 -30.67 -0.13 2.39
CA ALA A 141 -30.98 0.38 1.06
C ALA A 141 -29.70 0.49 0.21
N ALA A 142 -28.61 1.01 0.78
CA ALA A 142 -27.30 1.06 0.15
C ALA A 142 -26.80 -0.35 -0.25
N ARG A 143 -26.96 -1.36 0.63
CA ARG A 143 -26.60 -2.75 0.34
C ARG A 143 -27.38 -3.37 -0.82
N ARG A 144 -28.64 -2.96 -1.03
CA ARG A 144 -29.47 -3.43 -2.14
C ARG A 144 -29.23 -2.67 -3.44
N SER A 145 -28.53 -1.54 -3.38
CA SER A 145 -28.20 -0.73 -4.55
C SER A 145 -27.19 -1.44 -5.44
N SER A 146 -27.37 -1.33 -6.74
CA SER A 146 -26.38 -1.74 -7.75
C SER A 146 -25.30 -0.68 -7.99
N THR A 147 -25.48 0.52 -7.44
CA THR A 147 -24.55 1.65 -7.56
C THR A 147 -23.91 1.99 -6.21
N PRO A 148 -22.67 2.52 -6.20
CA PRO A 148 -22.06 3.02 -4.98
C PRO A 148 -22.99 4.05 -4.33
N THR A 149 -23.21 3.90 -3.02
CA THR A 149 -24.15 4.74 -2.29
C THR A 149 -23.42 5.62 -1.30
N PHE A 150 -23.75 6.90 -1.33
CA PHE A 150 -23.28 7.92 -0.42
C PHE A 150 -24.40 8.23 0.58
N VAL A 151 -24.19 7.94 1.86
CA VAL A 151 -25.11 8.28 2.94
C VAL A 151 -24.65 9.61 3.53
N ASN A 152 -25.39 10.66 3.21
CA ASN A 152 -25.09 12.03 3.63
C ASN A 152 -25.82 12.31 4.95
N ILE A 153 -25.06 12.48 6.04
CA ILE A 153 -25.61 12.79 7.36
C ILE A 153 -25.37 14.27 7.63
N GLN A 154 -26.44 15.06 7.71
CA GLN A 154 -26.37 16.48 8.09
C GLN A 154 -27.21 16.72 9.36
N PRO A 155 -26.60 17.20 10.45
CA PRO A 155 -27.36 17.63 11.62
C PRO A 155 -28.20 18.88 11.30
N PRO A 156 -29.31 19.13 12.00
CA PRO A 156 -30.12 20.34 11.77
C PRO A 156 -29.40 21.62 12.25
N ASP A 157 -29.50 22.70 11.47
CA ASP A 157 -28.86 24.03 11.66
C ASP A 157 -29.05 24.70 13.04
N ASN A 158 -29.99 24.22 13.87
CA ASN A 158 -30.39 24.80 15.15
C ASN A 158 -30.63 23.73 16.23
N TYR A 159 -29.74 22.75 16.34
CA TYR A 159 -29.81 21.78 17.44
C TYR A 159 -29.24 22.39 18.73
N MET A 160 -30.12 22.92 19.59
CA MET A 160 -29.78 23.28 20.98
C MET A 160 -30.04 22.06 21.88
N PRO A 161 -29.02 21.53 22.60
CA PRO A 161 -29.16 20.28 23.33
C PRO A 161 -30.03 20.42 24.59
N HIS A 162 -30.86 19.42 24.85
CA HIS A 162 -31.36 19.18 26.20
C HIS A 162 -30.22 18.60 27.06
N LYS A 163 -29.93 19.23 28.21
CA LYS A 163 -28.95 18.76 29.20
C LYS A 163 -29.21 17.30 29.58
N LEU A 164 -28.38 16.38 29.10
CA LEU A 164 -28.29 15.03 29.65
C LEU A 164 -27.11 14.96 30.62
N PRO A 165 -27.26 14.34 31.80
CA PRO A 165 -26.21 14.31 32.79
C PRO A 165 -25.00 13.50 32.30
N PHE A 166 -23.82 14.11 32.38
CA PHE A 166 -22.54 13.46 32.11
C PHE A 166 -22.33 12.29 33.08
N LEU A 167 -22.01 11.10 32.57
CA LEU A 167 -21.40 10.04 33.37
C LEU A 167 -19.90 10.32 33.41
N THR A 168 -19.38 10.69 34.58
CA THR A 168 -17.94 10.95 34.75
C THR A 168 -17.13 9.66 34.60
N HIS A 169 -15.98 9.75 33.91
CA HIS A 169 -15.04 8.65 33.57
C HIS A 169 -14.49 7.82 34.76
N GLY A 170 -14.91 8.11 36.00
CA GLY A 170 -14.52 7.38 37.21
C GLY A 170 -15.62 6.53 37.86
N ASN A 171 -16.86 6.53 37.35
CA ASN A 171 -18.00 5.88 38.02
C ASN A 171 -18.79 4.89 37.15
N THR A 172 -18.18 4.37 36.06
CA THR A 172 -18.76 3.29 35.26
C THR A 172 -18.75 1.98 36.05
N SER A 173 -19.83 1.73 36.78
CA SER A 173 -20.05 0.46 37.48
C SER A 173 -19.81 -0.73 36.54
N PHE A 174 -19.15 -1.78 37.05
CA PHE A 174 -18.99 -3.07 36.37
C PHE A 174 -20.30 -3.61 35.77
N ARG A 175 -21.44 -3.26 36.40
CA ARG A 175 -22.79 -3.60 35.93
C ARG A 175 -23.13 -2.99 34.57
N HIS A 176 -22.70 -1.77 34.28
CA HIS A 176 -22.94 -1.09 33.00
C HIS A 176 -22.10 -1.69 31.87
N LEU A 177 -20.86 -2.11 32.17
CA LEU A 177 -20.03 -2.84 31.21
C LEU A 177 -20.63 -4.20 30.86
N LEU A 178 -21.16 -4.92 31.84
CA LEU A 178 -21.83 -6.20 31.60
C LEU A 178 -23.07 -6.04 30.72
N GLU A 179 -23.84 -4.97 30.89
CA GLU A 179 -24.99 -4.64 30.03
C GLU A 179 -24.57 -4.38 28.57
N LEU A 180 -23.41 -3.75 28.35
CA LEU A 180 -22.84 -3.56 27.01
C LEU A 180 -22.45 -4.89 26.36
N TYR A 181 -21.77 -5.78 27.10
CA TYR A 181 -21.42 -7.11 26.60
C TYR A 181 -22.65 -7.94 26.26
N ASP A 182 -23.65 -7.96 27.16
CA ASP A 182 -24.92 -8.63 26.94
C ASP A 182 -25.65 -8.04 25.72
N PHE A 183 -25.60 -6.73 25.53
CA PHE A 183 -26.16 -6.08 24.35
C PHE A 183 -25.49 -6.55 23.06
N PHE A 184 -24.19 -6.83 23.01
CA PHE A 184 -23.51 -7.31 21.79
C PHE A 184 -23.38 -8.83 21.68
N GLN A 185 -23.78 -9.60 22.70
CA GLN A 185 -23.51 -11.03 22.79
C GLN A 185 -24.09 -11.85 21.61
N ASP A 186 -25.28 -11.47 21.09
CA ASP A 186 -25.89 -12.17 19.95
C ASP A 186 -25.14 -11.95 18.63
N VAL A 187 -24.24 -10.95 18.53
CA VAL A 187 -23.46 -10.72 17.32
C VAL A 187 -22.61 -11.95 17.03
N SER A 188 -21.87 -12.48 18.01
CA SER A 188 -21.02 -13.66 17.83
C SER A 188 -21.80 -14.86 17.29
N LYS A 189 -23.00 -15.12 17.82
CA LYS A 189 -23.87 -16.21 17.35
C LYS A 189 -24.32 -16.00 15.91
N ARG A 190 -24.76 -14.79 15.56
CA ARG A 190 -25.15 -14.46 14.17
C ARG A 190 -23.97 -14.55 13.21
N SER A 191 -22.78 -14.15 13.65
CA SER A 191 -21.55 -14.25 12.87
C SER A 191 -21.20 -15.70 12.52
N GLU A 192 -21.28 -16.60 13.50
CA GLU A 192 -21.07 -18.04 13.29
C GLU A 192 -22.08 -18.61 12.29
N MET A 193 -23.34 -18.18 12.37
CA MET A 193 -24.37 -18.57 11.39
C MET A 193 -24.03 -18.09 9.98
N TYR A 194 -23.58 -16.84 9.81
CA TYR A 194 -23.17 -16.32 8.49
C TYR A 194 -21.98 -17.07 7.91
N GLU A 195 -21.00 -17.38 8.75
CA GLU A 195 -19.83 -18.16 8.33
C GLU A 195 -20.23 -19.59 7.95
N THR A 196 -21.09 -20.23 8.72
CA THR A 196 -21.61 -21.57 8.44
C THR A 196 -22.41 -21.61 7.13
N ASP A 197 -23.32 -20.66 6.92
CA ASP A 197 -24.08 -20.54 5.65
C ASP A 197 -23.15 -20.32 4.45
N TRP A 198 -22.12 -19.50 4.63
CA TRP A 198 -21.11 -19.30 3.59
C TRP A 198 -20.31 -20.57 3.31
N LEU A 199 -19.90 -21.33 4.33
CA LEU A 199 -19.17 -22.60 4.16
C LEU A 199 -19.99 -23.65 3.42
N VAL A 200 -21.31 -23.72 3.67
CA VAL A 200 -22.22 -24.59 2.92
C VAL A 200 -22.23 -24.22 1.43
N LYS A 201 -22.31 -22.93 1.11
CA LYS A 201 -22.25 -22.44 -0.28
C LYS A 201 -20.90 -22.72 -0.94
N VAL A 202 -19.80 -22.54 -0.22
CA VAL A 202 -18.46 -22.83 -0.74
C VAL A 202 -18.27 -24.33 -0.97
N LYS A 203 -18.83 -25.19 -0.12
CA LYS A 203 -18.83 -26.64 -0.35
C LYS A 203 -19.56 -27.00 -1.64
N ALA A 204 -20.78 -26.48 -1.83
CA ALA A 204 -21.54 -26.69 -3.06
C ALA A 204 -20.80 -26.16 -4.31
N TYR A 205 -20.19 -24.96 -4.21
CA TYR A 205 -19.37 -24.39 -5.28
C TYR A 205 -18.16 -25.26 -5.61
N ARG A 206 -17.51 -25.85 -4.60
CA ARG A 206 -16.37 -26.76 -4.77
C ARG A 206 -16.76 -28.05 -5.49
N GLU A 207 -17.95 -28.58 -5.23
CA GLU A 207 -18.46 -29.76 -5.92
C GLU A 207 -18.79 -29.46 -7.39
N LEU A 208 -19.35 -28.27 -7.69
CA LEU A 208 -19.69 -27.85 -9.05
C LEU A 208 -18.46 -27.42 -9.87
N HIS A 209 -17.48 -26.78 -9.24
CA HIS A 209 -16.31 -26.19 -9.89
C HIS A 209 -15.00 -26.51 -9.12
N PRO A 210 -14.54 -27.79 -9.13
CA PRO A 210 -13.42 -28.22 -8.30
C PRO A 210 -12.09 -27.51 -8.62
N ALA A 211 -11.83 -27.20 -9.90
CA ALA A 211 -10.61 -26.48 -10.31
C ALA A 211 -10.60 -25.03 -9.80
N LEU A 212 -11.68 -24.27 -10.01
CA LEU A 212 -11.80 -22.88 -9.54
C LEU A 212 -11.81 -22.81 -8.01
N ALA A 213 -12.46 -23.76 -7.34
CA ALA A 213 -12.46 -23.82 -5.88
C ALA A 213 -11.05 -24.08 -5.32
N LYS A 214 -10.26 -24.95 -5.97
CA LYS A 214 -8.86 -25.15 -5.58
C LYS A 214 -8.04 -23.86 -5.75
N GLU A 215 -8.15 -23.19 -6.89
CA GLU A 215 -7.46 -21.92 -7.16
C GLU A 215 -7.85 -20.85 -6.12
N PHE A 216 -9.15 -20.70 -5.85
CA PHE A 216 -9.66 -19.78 -4.84
C PHE A 216 -9.03 -20.04 -3.47
N TRP A 217 -8.98 -21.29 -3.01
CA TRP A 217 -8.41 -21.63 -1.72
C TRP A 217 -6.88 -21.50 -1.67
N ASP A 218 -6.19 -21.74 -2.77
CA ASP A 218 -4.76 -21.46 -2.89
C ASP A 218 -4.51 -19.95 -2.74
N HIS A 219 -5.33 -19.08 -3.35
CA HIS A 219 -5.27 -17.62 -3.16
C HIS A 219 -5.61 -17.16 -1.73
N VAL A 220 -6.67 -17.72 -1.12
CA VAL A 220 -7.05 -17.38 0.27
C VAL A 220 -5.94 -17.77 1.26
N ALA A 221 -5.23 -18.86 0.98
CA ALA A 221 -4.07 -19.29 1.77
C ALA A 221 -2.79 -18.48 1.48
N GLY A 222 -2.81 -17.55 0.53
CA GLY A 222 -1.62 -16.80 0.09
C GLY A 222 -0.57 -17.68 -0.58
N LYS A 223 -0.96 -18.84 -1.12
CA LYS A 223 -0.02 -19.71 -1.85
C LYS A 223 0.24 -19.10 -3.22
N ASN A 224 1.51 -18.92 -3.55
CA ASN A 224 1.91 -18.62 -4.91
C ASN A 224 1.56 -19.81 -5.80
N VAL A 225 0.63 -19.62 -6.74
CA VAL A 225 0.38 -20.59 -7.79
C VAL A 225 1.70 -20.76 -8.54
N LYS A 226 2.25 -21.98 -8.54
CA LYS A 226 3.38 -22.29 -9.41
C LYS A 226 2.92 -21.97 -10.83
N PRO A 227 3.64 -21.12 -11.58
CA PRO A 227 3.35 -20.94 -12.99
C PRO A 227 3.29 -22.33 -13.62
N PRO A 228 2.29 -22.65 -14.47
CA PRO A 228 2.30 -23.90 -15.20
C PRO A 228 3.67 -24.06 -15.88
N GLU A 229 4.24 -25.25 -15.84
CA GLU A 229 5.61 -25.57 -16.29
C GLU A 229 5.89 -25.25 -17.78
N HIS A 230 4.93 -24.66 -18.49
CA HIS A 230 4.93 -24.36 -19.93
C HIS A 230 4.56 -22.91 -20.28
N GLN A 231 4.90 -21.94 -19.44
CA GLN A 231 5.06 -20.56 -19.94
C GLN A 231 6.53 -20.18 -19.84
N HIS A 232 7.20 -20.23 -20.99
CA HIS A 232 8.48 -19.59 -21.23
C HIS A 232 8.43 -18.20 -20.61
N TYR A 233 9.16 -17.99 -19.52
CA TYR A 233 9.65 -16.64 -19.26
C TYR A 233 10.46 -16.31 -20.51
N PRO A 234 10.17 -15.19 -21.20
CA PRO A 234 10.84 -14.90 -22.45
C PRO A 234 12.35 -14.81 -22.20
N THR A 235 13.06 -15.86 -22.60
CA THR A 235 14.51 -15.86 -22.80
C THR A 235 14.73 -15.19 -24.13
N THR A 236 15.10 -13.90 -24.10
CA THR A 236 15.78 -13.08 -25.14
C THR A 236 15.35 -13.13 -26.62
N ALA A 237 14.44 -14.01 -27.02
CA ALA A 237 13.97 -14.25 -28.38
C ALA A 237 12.49 -13.86 -28.57
N ALA A 238 11.75 -13.67 -27.48
CA ALA A 238 10.43 -13.07 -27.50
C ALA A 238 10.57 -11.63 -27.02
N GLY A 239 10.07 -10.69 -27.84
CA GLY A 239 10.25 -9.24 -27.68
C GLY A 239 9.79 -8.66 -26.34
N PRO A 240 9.85 -7.32 -26.20
CA PRO A 240 9.73 -6.65 -24.90
C PRO A 240 8.45 -7.07 -24.16
N ILE A 241 8.64 -7.57 -22.94
CA ILE A 241 7.56 -7.77 -21.97
C ILE A 241 6.89 -6.41 -21.81
N THR A 242 5.63 -6.30 -22.22
CA THR A 242 4.81 -5.13 -21.91
C THR A 242 4.43 -5.24 -20.42
N PRO A 243 4.98 -4.42 -19.51
CA PRO A 243 4.54 -4.47 -18.14
C PRO A 243 3.05 -4.08 -18.08
N PRO A 244 2.26 -4.60 -17.13
CA PRO A 244 0.95 -4.04 -16.86
C PRO A 244 1.17 -2.59 -16.42
N LEU A 245 0.87 -1.65 -17.31
CA LEU A 245 0.83 -0.22 -17.04
C LEU A 245 -0.21 0.03 -15.95
N SER A 246 0.23 -0.04 -14.69
CA SER A 246 -0.49 0.51 -13.57
C SER A 246 0.12 1.87 -13.29
N PRO A 247 -0.46 2.98 -13.77
CA PRO A 247 -0.12 4.27 -13.20
C PRO A 247 -0.50 4.20 -11.73
N LEU A 248 0.49 4.09 -10.85
CA LEU A 248 0.29 4.31 -9.42
C LEU A 248 -0.43 5.65 -9.25
N PRO A 249 -1.60 5.69 -8.57
CA PRO A 249 -2.25 6.95 -8.28
C PRO A 249 -1.28 7.86 -7.52
N SER A 250 -1.13 9.09 -8.00
CA SER A 250 -0.25 10.13 -7.47
C SER A 250 -0.51 10.53 -6.01
N GLU A 251 -1.50 9.95 -5.35
CA GLU A 251 -1.98 10.38 -4.03
C GLU A 251 -1.21 9.84 -2.82
N LEU A 252 -0.27 8.89 -2.99
CA LEU A 252 0.66 8.54 -1.90
C LEU A 252 1.84 9.52 -1.75
N ARG A 253 1.93 10.55 -2.60
CA ARG A 253 2.84 11.70 -2.40
C ARG A 253 2.11 12.85 -1.72
N SER A 254 1.86 12.73 -0.41
CA SER A 254 1.49 13.90 0.37
C SER A 254 2.69 14.87 0.45
N ARG A 255 2.37 16.15 0.19
CA ARG A 255 3.22 17.35 0.09
C ARG A 255 4.01 17.53 -1.22
N ARG A 256 3.36 18.19 -2.18
CA ARG A 256 3.96 19.36 -2.86
C ARG A 256 2.91 20.44 -3.08
N GLY A 257 3.28 21.67 -2.74
CA GLY A 257 2.46 22.87 -2.87
C GLY A 257 1.97 23.10 -4.29
N LYS A 258 0.84 23.79 -4.36
CA LYS A 258 0.17 24.29 -5.56
C LYS A 258 1.17 24.96 -6.51
N HIS A 259 1.25 24.48 -7.75
CA HIS A 259 1.39 25.37 -8.91
C HIS A 259 0.63 24.76 -10.09
N SER A 260 -0.50 25.39 -10.39
CA SER A 260 -1.26 25.28 -11.62
C SER A 260 -0.48 25.91 -12.78
N SER A 261 -0.46 25.22 -13.92
CA SER A 261 -0.61 25.75 -15.28
C SER A 261 -0.02 24.75 -16.28
N LEU A 262 -0.79 24.50 -17.34
CA LEU A 262 -0.35 23.79 -18.52
C LEU A 262 0.92 24.47 -19.07
N ARG A 263 2.04 23.75 -19.12
CA ARG A 263 3.16 24.10 -19.99
C ARG A 263 3.81 22.83 -20.52
N ARG A 264 3.63 22.57 -21.83
CA ARG A 264 4.49 21.68 -22.61
C ARG A 264 5.94 22.18 -22.47
N GLY A 265 6.86 21.29 -22.10
CA GLY A 265 8.29 21.62 -21.95
C GLY A 265 8.81 21.60 -20.51
N LYS A 266 8.61 20.49 -19.77
CA LYS A 266 9.50 20.16 -18.64
C LYS A 266 10.67 19.31 -19.17
N PRO A 267 11.91 19.52 -18.68
CA PRO A 267 13.02 18.62 -18.96
C PRO A 267 12.68 17.21 -18.45
N PRO A 268 13.35 16.16 -18.96
CA PRO A 268 13.09 14.77 -18.59
C PRO A 268 13.12 14.65 -17.08
N GLN A 269 12.21 13.82 -16.55
CA GLN A 269 12.23 13.50 -15.13
C GLN A 269 13.62 12.96 -14.79
N ARG A 270 14.24 13.52 -13.75
CA ARG A 270 15.50 13.03 -13.17
C ARG A 270 15.48 11.50 -13.12
N PRO A 271 16.55 10.78 -13.48
CA PRO A 271 16.69 9.37 -13.16
C PRO A 271 16.36 9.18 -11.68
N ASP A 272 15.68 8.08 -11.38
CA ASP A 272 15.05 7.82 -10.09
C ASP A 272 16.11 7.74 -8.98
N ARG A 273 16.49 8.89 -8.41
CA ARG A 273 17.36 8.96 -7.23
C ARG A 273 16.63 8.25 -6.10
N ARG A 274 17.31 7.32 -5.43
CA ARG A 274 16.79 6.72 -4.19
C ARG A 274 16.35 7.87 -3.26
N PRO A 275 15.10 7.86 -2.78
CA PRO A 275 14.58 8.97 -1.99
C PRO A 275 15.43 9.15 -0.72
N VAL A 276 15.93 10.37 -0.49
CA VAL A 276 16.66 10.73 0.74
C VAL A 276 15.84 10.33 1.97
N THR A 277 16.38 9.46 2.80
CA THR A 277 15.76 8.98 4.05
C THR A 277 15.87 10.05 5.14
N GLY A 278 15.04 11.09 5.02
CA GLY A 278 14.68 11.97 6.11
C GLY A 278 13.21 11.72 6.48
N GLY A 279 12.99 10.85 7.46
CA GLY A 279 11.66 10.51 7.99
C GLY A 279 11.28 9.04 7.85
N THR A 280 10.60 8.53 8.88
CA THR A 280 10.01 7.20 9.09
C THR A 280 9.11 6.74 7.92
N LYS A 281 9.69 6.43 6.76
CA LYS A 281 8.99 5.71 5.71
C LYS A 281 8.91 4.22 6.06
N PRO A 282 7.78 3.55 5.75
CA PRO A 282 7.74 2.09 5.84
C PRO A 282 8.83 1.50 4.94
N GLU A 283 9.47 0.44 5.42
CA GLU A 283 10.49 -0.25 4.64
C GLU A 283 9.91 -0.72 3.29
N THR A 284 10.61 -0.46 2.19
CA THR A 284 10.17 -0.83 0.83
C THR A 284 11.30 -1.50 0.08
N LEU A 285 11.00 -2.48 -0.77
CA LEU A 285 11.96 -3.03 -1.72
C LEU A 285 12.06 -2.12 -2.93
N HIS A 286 13.18 -1.41 -3.09
CA HIS A 286 13.45 -0.62 -4.29
C HIS A 286 14.41 -1.40 -5.19
N ILE A 287 13.90 -1.85 -6.34
CA ILE A 287 14.64 -2.69 -7.30
C ILE A 287 14.90 -1.88 -8.56
N ARG A 288 16.17 -1.75 -8.93
CA ARG A 288 16.64 -1.02 -10.12
C ARG A 288 17.31 -2.03 -11.07
N PRO A 289 16.56 -2.70 -11.94
CA PRO A 289 17.13 -3.63 -12.92
C PRO A 289 17.95 -2.90 -13.99
N GLY A 290 19.09 -3.46 -14.36
CA GLY A 290 19.98 -2.95 -15.41
C GLY A 290 19.64 -3.46 -16.82
N ASP A 291 18.92 -4.58 -16.92
CA ASP A 291 18.48 -5.13 -18.20
C ASP A 291 17.16 -5.94 -18.06
N ALA A 292 16.72 -6.57 -19.15
CA ALA A 292 15.48 -7.35 -19.18
C ALA A 292 15.52 -8.60 -18.29
N GLU A 293 16.69 -9.22 -18.11
CA GLU A 293 16.84 -10.42 -17.28
C GLU A 293 16.73 -10.06 -15.79
N GLU A 294 17.33 -8.95 -15.38
CA GLU A 294 17.13 -8.41 -14.04
C GLU A 294 15.71 -7.90 -13.82
N ALA A 295 15.06 -7.33 -14.85
CA ALA A 295 13.66 -6.93 -14.76
C ALA A 295 12.75 -8.14 -14.51
N ALA A 296 13.00 -9.28 -15.16
CA ALA A 296 12.30 -10.53 -14.87
C ALA A 296 12.53 -10.98 -13.41
N GLY A 297 13.77 -10.87 -12.91
CA GLY A 297 14.10 -11.10 -11.51
C GLY A 297 13.36 -10.16 -10.54
N ALA A 298 13.23 -8.88 -10.89
CA ALA A 298 12.50 -7.89 -10.10
C ALA A 298 11.01 -8.23 -9.98
N PHE A 299 10.38 -8.70 -11.06
CA PHE A 299 9.00 -9.21 -11.03
C PHE A 299 8.85 -10.49 -10.21
N LEU A 300 9.84 -11.40 -10.23
CA LEU A 300 9.82 -12.57 -9.36
C LEU A 300 9.83 -12.19 -7.88
N VAL A 301 10.64 -11.19 -7.51
CA VAL A 301 10.65 -10.66 -6.14
C VAL A 301 9.32 -10.00 -5.80
N SER A 302 8.79 -9.14 -6.68
CA SER A 302 7.58 -8.37 -6.39
C SER A 302 6.35 -9.26 -6.19
N ILE A 303 6.21 -10.32 -6.99
CA ILE A 303 5.11 -11.30 -6.87
C ILE A 303 5.23 -12.12 -5.58
N ARG A 304 6.46 -12.40 -5.13
CA ARG A 304 6.72 -13.21 -3.92
C ARG A 304 6.68 -12.39 -2.63
N SER A 305 6.79 -11.07 -2.70
CA SER A 305 6.79 -10.21 -1.51
C SER A 305 5.40 -10.12 -0.89
N THR A 306 5.25 -10.64 0.33
CA THR A 306 3.99 -10.62 1.09
C THR A 306 3.92 -9.49 2.12
N GLU A 307 5.07 -8.94 2.51
CA GLU A 307 5.19 -8.01 3.64
C GLU A 307 5.63 -6.61 3.23
N LEU A 308 6.56 -6.53 2.27
CA LEU A 308 7.18 -5.26 1.87
C LEU A 308 6.64 -4.80 0.51
N PRO A 309 6.18 -3.54 0.38
CA PRO A 309 5.85 -2.98 -0.92
C PRO A 309 7.11 -2.92 -1.80
N THR A 310 6.96 -3.26 -3.08
CA THR A 310 8.05 -3.27 -4.05
C THR A 310 7.89 -2.17 -5.08
N THR A 311 8.94 -1.40 -5.32
CA THR A 311 9.04 -0.41 -6.40
C THR A 311 10.11 -0.88 -7.38
N ILE A 312 9.75 -0.98 -8.66
CA ILE A 312 10.68 -1.36 -9.74
C ILE A 312 10.91 -0.13 -10.62
N SER A 313 12.15 0.35 -10.70
CA SER A 313 12.52 1.51 -11.52
C SER A 313 13.15 1.05 -12.82
N LEU A 314 12.38 1.09 -13.91
CA LEU A 314 12.82 0.67 -15.23
C LEU A 314 13.50 1.84 -15.98
N PRO A 315 14.51 1.55 -16.82
CA PRO A 315 15.11 2.54 -17.71
C PRO A 315 14.09 3.06 -18.74
N GLN A 316 14.19 4.33 -19.10
CA GLN A 316 13.29 5.00 -20.05
C GLN A 316 13.64 4.72 -21.53
N ASN A 317 14.91 4.42 -21.81
CA ASN A 317 15.42 4.09 -23.15
C ASN A 317 15.72 2.59 -23.23
N ASP A 318 15.83 2.05 -24.45
CA ASP A 318 16.18 0.65 -24.69
C ASP A 318 17.49 0.31 -23.98
N ALA A 319 17.40 -0.43 -22.88
CA ALA A 319 18.55 -0.94 -22.18
C ALA A 319 19.18 -2.05 -23.00
N ILE A 320 20.51 -1.97 -23.16
CA ILE A 320 21.29 -3.05 -23.77
C ILE A 320 21.09 -4.31 -22.93
N SER A 321 20.62 -5.39 -23.55
CA SER A 321 20.60 -6.70 -22.90
C SER A 321 22.02 -7.24 -22.79
N PHE A 322 22.33 -7.93 -21.70
CA PHE A 322 23.60 -8.61 -21.50
C PHE A 322 23.41 -10.14 -21.41
N PRO A 323 23.11 -10.83 -22.53
CA PRO A 323 22.85 -12.26 -22.52
C PRO A 323 24.00 -13.04 -21.87
N GLY A 324 23.68 -13.85 -20.86
CA GLY A 324 24.65 -14.70 -20.17
C GLY A 324 25.50 -14.00 -19.11
N HIS A 325 25.26 -12.71 -18.82
CA HIS A 325 25.95 -11.99 -17.75
C HIS A 325 25.06 -11.69 -16.53
N SER A 326 23.84 -11.21 -16.78
CA SER A 326 22.84 -10.91 -15.76
C SER A 326 22.13 -12.17 -15.26
N SER A 327 21.52 -12.11 -14.08
CA SER A 327 20.84 -13.24 -13.46
C SER A 327 19.55 -12.83 -12.76
N ARG A 328 18.41 -13.32 -13.26
CA ARG A 328 17.11 -13.16 -12.58
C ARG A 328 17.11 -13.71 -11.16
N LEU A 329 17.83 -14.83 -10.92
CA LEU A 329 17.93 -15.44 -9.60
C LEU A 329 18.86 -14.63 -8.70
N GLY A 330 19.93 -14.05 -9.28
CA GLY A 330 20.79 -13.10 -8.59
C GLY A 330 20.02 -11.89 -8.04
N VAL A 331 19.04 -11.37 -8.78
CA VAL A 331 18.16 -10.28 -8.30
C VAL A 331 17.39 -10.66 -7.03
N THR A 332 17.02 -11.94 -6.87
CA THR A 332 16.30 -12.40 -5.66
C THR A 332 17.14 -12.31 -4.39
N HIS A 333 18.46 -12.22 -4.51
CA HIS A 333 19.39 -11.98 -3.41
C HIS A 333 19.79 -10.50 -3.26
N GLY A 334 19.27 -9.61 -4.09
CA GLY A 334 19.51 -8.17 -4.03
C GLY A 334 20.81 -7.70 -4.66
N ALA A 335 21.89 -8.46 -4.53
CA ALA A 335 23.14 -8.25 -5.26
C ALA A 335 23.81 -9.60 -5.59
N TYR A 336 24.50 -9.63 -6.73
CA TYR A 336 25.17 -10.83 -7.22
C TYR A 336 26.34 -10.46 -8.13
N VAL A 337 27.21 -11.44 -8.37
CA VAL A 337 28.37 -11.30 -9.25
C VAL A 337 27.91 -11.32 -10.69
N PHE A 338 28.21 -10.27 -11.43
CA PHE A 338 27.85 -10.17 -12.84
C PHE A 338 28.78 -11.10 -13.64
N SER A 339 28.21 -12.11 -14.29
CA SER A 339 28.98 -13.24 -14.84
C SER A 339 29.91 -12.82 -15.99
N ASN A 340 30.87 -13.69 -16.33
CA ASN A 340 31.90 -13.48 -17.35
C ASN A 340 32.76 -12.22 -17.10
N CYS A 341 33.03 -11.90 -15.83
CA CYS A 341 33.89 -10.80 -15.42
C CYS A 341 34.94 -11.31 -14.41
N HIS A 342 36.14 -11.69 -14.89
CA HIS A 342 37.37 -11.84 -14.07
C HIS A 342 37.16 -12.22 -12.58
N ASP A 343 36.56 -13.39 -12.33
CA ASP A 343 36.05 -13.74 -10.99
C ASP A 343 37.13 -14.24 -10.01
N GLN A 344 38.29 -14.66 -10.52
CA GLN A 344 39.37 -15.23 -9.70
C GLN A 344 40.62 -14.35 -9.65
N ASP A 345 40.98 -13.71 -10.77
CA ASP A 345 42.09 -12.76 -10.85
C ASP A 345 41.51 -11.38 -11.20
N PHE A 346 41.62 -10.44 -10.27
CA PHE A 346 41.06 -9.09 -10.41
C PHE A 346 41.86 -8.10 -9.56
N ASP A 347 41.88 -6.83 -9.91
CA ASP A 347 42.51 -5.75 -9.14
C ASP A 347 41.52 -4.99 -8.27
N LEU A 348 40.25 -4.97 -8.65
CA LEU A 348 39.18 -4.22 -8.00
C LEU A 348 37.79 -4.81 -8.30
N THR A 349 36.82 -4.48 -7.47
CA THR A 349 35.39 -4.74 -7.71
C THR A 349 34.67 -3.44 -8.04
N LEU A 350 33.87 -3.43 -9.10
CA LEU A 350 32.91 -2.37 -9.41
C LEU A 350 31.53 -2.84 -8.99
N ILE A 351 30.85 -2.09 -8.11
CA ILE A 351 29.48 -2.37 -7.69
C ILE A 351 28.52 -1.29 -8.20
N THR A 352 27.37 -1.68 -8.71
CA THR A 352 26.43 -0.72 -9.30
C THR A 352 24.98 -1.22 -9.27
N ALA A 353 24.02 -0.37 -9.64
CA ALA A 353 22.60 -0.69 -9.70
C ALA A 353 21.95 -0.09 -10.95
N GLY A 354 20.98 -0.81 -11.52
CA GLY A 354 20.23 -0.37 -12.70
C GLY A 354 21.13 -0.08 -13.89
N VAL A 355 20.83 1.01 -14.60
CA VAL A 355 21.60 1.47 -15.77
C VAL A 355 23.08 1.75 -15.47
N GLY A 356 23.49 1.84 -14.19
CA GLY A 356 24.90 1.92 -13.82
C GLY A 356 25.73 0.72 -14.28
N ILE A 357 25.09 -0.42 -14.58
CA ILE A 357 25.77 -1.60 -15.15
C ILE A 357 26.44 -1.30 -16.50
N HIS A 358 25.84 -0.43 -17.32
CA HIS A 358 26.43 -0.03 -18.61
C HIS A 358 27.74 0.75 -18.39
N TYR A 359 27.76 1.65 -17.41
CA TYR A 359 28.94 2.42 -17.02
C TYR A 359 30.03 1.53 -16.41
N ALA A 360 29.66 0.55 -15.59
CA ALA A 360 30.60 -0.39 -14.98
C ALA A 360 31.31 -1.25 -16.03
N ILE A 361 30.59 -1.74 -17.04
CA ILE A 361 31.18 -2.51 -18.15
C ILE A 361 32.12 -1.65 -18.98
N GLY A 362 31.68 -0.45 -19.39
CA GLY A 362 32.55 0.47 -20.13
C GLY A 362 33.82 0.83 -19.34
N THR A 363 33.68 1.03 -18.03
CA THR A 363 34.81 1.31 -17.14
C THR A 363 35.75 0.11 -17.04
N ARG A 364 35.23 -1.12 -16.89
CA ARG A 364 36.05 -2.35 -16.90
C ARG A 364 36.90 -2.45 -18.17
N ASP A 365 36.27 -2.29 -19.33
CA ASP A 365 36.95 -2.45 -20.63
C ASP A 365 38.03 -1.38 -20.83
N PHE A 366 37.76 -0.16 -20.37
CA PHE A 366 38.74 0.93 -20.37
C PHE A 366 39.92 0.68 -19.43
N LEU A 367 39.65 0.26 -18.20
CA LEU A 367 40.68 -0.05 -17.21
C LEU A 367 41.62 -1.17 -17.69
N LEU A 368 41.04 -2.21 -18.30
CA LEU A 368 41.80 -3.32 -18.88
C LEU A 368 42.67 -2.85 -20.05
N SER A 369 42.08 -2.12 -21.01
CA SER A 369 42.80 -1.71 -22.22
C SER A 369 43.87 -0.65 -21.99
N LYS A 370 43.63 0.32 -21.11
CA LYS A 370 44.55 1.46 -20.88
C LYS A 370 45.55 1.22 -19.76
N TYR A 371 45.15 0.52 -18.71
CA TYR A 371 45.94 0.39 -17.49
C TYR A 371 46.25 -1.05 -17.10
N ARG A 372 45.76 -2.04 -17.86
CA ARG A 372 45.88 -3.47 -17.54
C ARG A 372 45.34 -3.83 -16.16
N LEU A 373 44.32 -3.09 -15.70
CA LEU A 373 43.63 -3.38 -14.44
C LEU A 373 42.41 -4.26 -14.72
N GLN A 374 42.32 -5.41 -14.06
CA GLN A 374 41.19 -6.33 -14.22
C GLN A 374 40.08 -5.98 -13.22
N ALA A 375 38.91 -5.59 -13.70
CA ALA A 375 37.78 -5.24 -12.83
C ALA A 375 36.72 -6.36 -12.81
N ARG A 376 36.38 -6.80 -11.60
CA ARG A 376 35.21 -7.65 -11.33
C ARG A 376 33.96 -6.78 -11.20
N ILE A 377 32.80 -7.26 -11.63
CA ILE A 377 31.55 -6.48 -11.58
C ILE A 377 30.53 -7.17 -10.68
N VAL A 378 29.92 -6.40 -9.78
CA VAL A 378 28.79 -6.81 -8.93
C VAL A 378 27.58 -5.96 -9.31
N SER A 379 26.50 -6.62 -9.71
CA SER A 379 25.21 -5.97 -9.87
C SER A 379 24.46 -6.01 -8.54
N CYS A 380 23.93 -4.87 -8.11
CA CYS A 380 23.15 -4.71 -6.88
C CYS A 380 21.81 -4.03 -7.17
N PRO A 381 20.85 -4.72 -7.82
CA PRO A 381 19.56 -4.13 -8.16
C PRO A 381 18.76 -3.69 -6.94
N CYS A 382 18.90 -4.37 -5.79
CA CYS A 382 18.17 -4.04 -4.56
C CYS A 382 19.06 -4.19 -3.32
N LEU A 383 19.56 -3.05 -2.82
CA LEU A 383 20.43 -3.02 -1.65
C LEU A 383 19.75 -3.58 -0.38
N LYS A 384 18.44 -3.32 -0.20
CA LYS A 384 17.68 -3.83 0.95
C LYS A 384 17.59 -5.36 0.95
N LEU A 385 17.36 -5.99 -0.21
CA LEU A 385 17.38 -7.46 -0.30
C LEU A 385 18.76 -8.01 0.02
N PHE A 386 19.82 -7.32 -0.43
CA PHE A 386 21.20 -7.71 -0.16
C PHE A 386 21.55 -7.58 1.33
N GLN A 387 21.09 -6.52 1.98
CA GLN A 387 21.21 -6.31 3.43
C GLN A 387 20.64 -7.47 4.25
N LEU A 388 19.50 -8.00 3.81
CA LEU A 388 18.79 -9.11 4.46
C LEU A 388 19.45 -10.47 4.22
N GLN A 389 20.45 -10.59 3.33
CA GLN A 389 21.18 -11.82 3.14
C GLN A 389 22.13 -12.11 4.30
N THR A 390 22.54 -13.37 4.43
CA THR A 390 23.52 -13.78 5.45
C THR A 390 24.88 -13.13 5.22
N GLU A 391 25.69 -13.02 6.27
CA GLU A 391 27.05 -12.48 6.16
C GLU A 391 27.92 -13.31 5.22
N GLU A 392 27.73 -14.63 5.20
CA GLU A 392 28.45 -15.54 4.29
C GLU A 392 28.15 -15.21 2.83
N TYR A 393 26.87 -14.95 2.50
CA TYR A 393 26.49 -14.56 1.14
C TYR A 393 27.04 -13.18 0.77
N LYS A 394 26.93 -12.19 1.66
CA LYS A 394 27.49 -10.86 1.42
C LYS A 394 29.00 -10.92 1.18
N ARG A 395 29.72 -11.73 1.94
CA ARG A 395 31.17 -11.97 1.78
C ARG A 395 31.50 -12.75 0.52
N SER A 396 30.66 -13.67 0.06
CA SER A 396 30.88 -14.36 -1.22
C SER A 396 30.69 -13.44 -2.43
N VAL A 397 29.77 -12.48 -2.33
CA VAL A 397 29.54 -11.46 -3.37
C VAL A 397 30.63 -10.40 -3.38
N LEU A 398 30.98 -9.79 -2.24
CA LEU A 398 31.93 -8.67 -2.19
C LEU A 398 33.40 -9.08 -2.05
N VAL A 399 33.67 -10.27 -1.51
CA VAL A 399 35.02 -10.82 -1.29
C VAL A 399 35.96 -9.83 -0.57
N PRO A 400 35.57 -9.24 0.58
CA PRO A 400 36.38 -8.23 1.28
C PRO A 400 37.77 -8.77 1.71
N GLN A 401 37.87 -10.07 1.99
CA GLN A 401 39.12 -10.75 2.34
C GLN A 401 40.16 -10.76 1.21
N SER A 402 39.77 -10.44 -0.04
CA SER A 402 40.72 -10.32 -1.15
C SER A 402 41.69 -9.15 -0.98
N GLY A 403 41.41 -8.21 -0.06
CA GLY A 403 42.21 -7.01 0.14
C GLY A 403 42.16 -6.04 -1.03
N LYS A 404 41.25 -6.24 -1.99
CA LYS A 404 41.09 -5.43 -3.20
C LYS A 404 39.99 -4.38 -3.00
N PRO A 405 40.16 -3.16 -3.55
CA PRO A 405 39.18 -2.10 -3.38
C PRO A 405 37.86 -2.41 -4.11
N THR A 406 36.75 -2.02 -3.49
CA THR A 406 35.42 -1.99 -4.09
C THR A 406 35.00 -0.56 -4.37
N VAL A 407 34.60 -0.27 -5.60
CA VAL A 407 34.17 1.06 -6.04
C VAL A 407 32.72 1.01 -6.50
N ALA A 408 31.87 1.80 -5.86
CA ALA A 408 30.49 1.99 -6.28
C ALA A 408 30.42 2.97 -7.46
N ILE A 409 29.59 2.67 -8.46
CA ILE A 409 29.25 3.59 -9.56
C ILE A 409 27.73 3.75 -9.57
N ASP A 410 27.21 4.91 -9.20
CA ASP A 410 25.74 5.13 -9.11
C ASP A 410 25.34 6.61 -9.24
N PHE A 411 24.08 6.85 -9.61
CA PHE A 411 23.41 8.16 -9.63
C PHE A 411 22.86 8.57 -8.24
N GLY A 412 23.15 7.77 -7.21
CA GLY A 412 22.49 7.77 -5.90
C GLY A 412 23.22 8.51 -4.77
N ASN A 413 22.63 8.45 -3.57
CA ASN A 413 23.22 9.01 -2.33
C ASN A 413 24.42 8.17 -1.87
N SER A 414 25.49 8.82 -1.44
CA SER A 414 26.73 8.15 -1.04
C SER A 414 26.63 7.33 0.24
N GLN A 415 25.78 7.75 1.17
CA GLN A 415 25.66 7.13 2.50
C GLN A 415 25.22 5.66 2.45
N GLU A 416 24.44 5.26 1.44
CA GLU A 416 23.95 3.87 1.35
C GLU A 416 25.03 2.89 0.87
N TRP A 417 26.02 3.39 0.13
CA TRP A 417 27.11 2.57 -0.42
C TRP A 417 28.29 2.42 0.53
N GLU A 418 28.41 3.29 1.52
CA GLU A 418 29.51 3.29 2.50
C GLU A 418 29.77 1.92 3.16
N PRO A 419 28.76 1.10 3.52
CA PRO A 419 29.02 -0.23 4.08
C PRO A 419 29.50 -1.29 3.07
N TYR A 420 29.46 -0.99 1.76
CA TYR A 420 29.65 -1.97 0.68
C TYR A 420 30.73 -1.58 -0.34
N ALA A 421 31.24 -0.35 -0.27
CA ALA A 421 32.25 0.16 -1.19
C ALA A 421 33.20 1.13 -0.48
N ASP A 422 34.49 1.07 -0.86
CA ASP A 422 35.55 1.92 -0.33
C ASP A 422 35.56 3.32 -0.97
N ALA A 423 34.94 3.45 -2.15
CA ALA A 423 34.74 4.71 -2.84
C ALA A 423 33.46 4.72 -3.65
N LEU A 424 32.95 5.91 -3.94
CA LEU A 424 31.82 6.14 -4.84
C LEU A 424 32.24 7.08 -5.97
N VAL A 425 31.99 6.64 -7.20
CA VAL A 425 31.94 7.51 -8.37
C VAL A 425 30.48 7.86 -8.63
N SER A 426 30.10 9.06 -8.18
CA SER A 426 28.77 9.61 -8.47
C SER A 426 28.65 9.94 -9.95
N LEU A 427 27.62 9.41 -10.59
CA LEU A 427 27.26 9.75 -11.96
C LEU A 427 26.41 11.03 -11.94
N GLU A 428 26.77 12.00 -12.79
CA GLU A 428 26.00 13.22 -12.98
C GLU A 428 25.10 13.08 -14.22
N GLU A 429 23.91 13.69 -14.16
CA GLU A 429 23.08 13.84 -15.36
C GLU A 429 23.81 14.78 -16.32
N GLY A 430 24.28 14.25 -17.45
CA GLY A 430 24.67 15.11 -18.57
C GLY A 430 23.42 15.71 -19.21
N ASP A 431 23.50 16.96 -19.67
CA ASP A 431 22.47 17.55 -20.52
C ASP A 431 22.17 16.61 -21.70
N GLU A 432 20.89 16.50 -22.05
CA GLU A 432 20.31 15.55 -23.00
C GLU A 432 21.24 15.23 -24.19
N GLY A 433 21.91 14.06 -24.16
CA GLY A 433 22.75 13.59 -25.26
C GLY A 433 23.91 12.69 -24.88
N GLU A 434 24.44 12.76 -23.65
CA GLU A 434 25.65 12.01 -23.25
C GLU A 434 25.41 10.58 -22.70
N MET A 435 24.14 10.15 -22.54
CA MET A 435 23.81 8.78 -22.10
C MET A 435 24.31 7.68 -23.09
N GLY A 436 24.75 8.07 -24.29
CA GLY A 436 25.14 7.14 -25.35
C GLY A 436 26.54 6.53 -25.26
N ASN A 437 27.42 6.95 -24.33
CA ASN A 437 28.84 6.57 -24.41
C ASN A 437 29.46 5.96 -23.13
N ASN A 438 28.69 5.54 -22.12
CA ASN A 438 29.18 4.95 -20.85
C ASN A 438 30.25 5.76 -20.08
N GLN A 439 30.58 6.97 -20.55
CA GLN A 439 31.64 7.88 -20.10
C GLN A 439 32.91 7.21 -19.50
N PRO A 440 33.50 6.18 -20.14
CA PRO A 440 34.63 5.46 -19.57
C PRO A 440 35.87 6.36 -19.41
N ASP A 441 36.05 7.34 -20.30
CA ASP A 441 37.16 8.28 -20.24
C ASP A 441 37.08 9.24 -19.03
N LYS A 442 35.87 9.49 -18.49
CA LYS A 442 35.68 10.30 -17.28
C LYS A 442 35.80 9.45 -16.01
N ILE A 443 35.24 8.24 -16.02
CA ILE A 443 35.15 7.35 -14.84
C ILE A 443 36.46 6.58 -14.63
N GLY A 444 37.01 6.00 -15.69
CA GLY A 444 38.18 5.12 -15.66
C GLY A 444 39.41 5.72 -14.99
N PRO A 445 39.86 6.94 -15.35
CA PRO A 445 41.00 7.57 -14.70
C PRO A 445 40.82 7.76 -13.19
N ARG A 446 39.61 8.17 -12.76
CA ARG A 446 39.27 8.35 -11.33
C ARG A 446 39.35 7.03 -10.56
N VAL A 447 38.80 5.96 -11.13
CA VAL A 447 38.87 4.63 -10.54
C VAL A 447 40.32 4.14 -10.45
N LYS A 448 41.11 4.32 -11.51
CA LYS A 448 42.52 3.93 -11.52
C LYS A 448 43.34 4.70 -10.47
N ASP A 449 43.10 5.99 -10.30
CA ASP A 449 43.81 6.80 -9.30
C ASP A 449 43.44 6.37 -7.87
N PHE A 450 42.15 6.05 -7.64
CA PHE A 450 41.71 5.47 -6.37
C PHE A 450 42.37 4.12 -6.08
N VAL A 451 42.43 3.20 -7.05
CA VAL A 451 43.12 1.90 -6.86
C VAL A 451 44.58 2.10 -6.49
N LYS A 452 45.26 3.07 -7.12
CA LYS A 452 46.66 3.40 -6.79
C LYS A 452 46.79 3.92 -5.36
N GLU A 453 45.93 4.83 -4.94
CA GLU A 453 45.92 5.37 -3.58
C GLU A 453 45.60 4.29 -2.54
N PHE A 454 44.62 3.43 -2.82
CA PHE A 454 44.24 2.33 -1.95
C PHE A 454 45.40 1.35 -1.73
N LYS A 455 46.11 0.95 -2.80
CA LYS A 455 47.32 0.11 -2.71
C LYS A 455 48.43 0.80 -1.89
N GLN A 456 48.59 2.12 -2.00
CA GLN A 456 49.56 2.88 -1.19
C GLN A 456 49.18 2.94 0.29
N ARG A 457 47.89 3.02 0.62
CA ARG A 457 47.41 3.03 2.00
C ARG A 457 47.56 1.67 2.67
N GLN A 458 47.36 0.56 1.95
CA GLN A 458 47.59 -0.78 2.50
C GLN A 458 49.07 -1.13 2.70
N ALA A 459 49.96 -0.48 1.95
CA ALA A 459 51.41 -0.68 2.08
C ALA A 459 52.04 0.13 3.22
N ARG A 460 51.28 1.06 3.83
CA ARG A 460 51.67 1.82 5.03
C ARG A 460 51.07 1.16 6.26
#